data_AF-A0A415LN08-F1
#
_entry.id   AF-A0A415LN08-F1
#
_cell.length_a   1.000
_cell.length_b   1.000
_cell.length_c   1.000
_cell.angle_alpha   90.00
_cell.angle_beta   90.00
_cell.angle_gamma   90.00
#
_symmetry.space_group_name_H-M   'P 1'
#
loop_
_entity.id
_entity.type
_entity.pdbx_description
1 polymer ?
#
loop_
_entity_poly.entity_id
_entity_poly.type
_entity_poly.pdbx_seq_one_letter_code
_entity_poly.pdbx_strand_id
1 'polypeptide(L)'
;MRKNIKKFAGIVLCIGMFTGCAQTPDSSLVKPKGSKAVDAYTEADDVSGSKGEASESKNDDGSESKTTIRNLIDAPQNYKSHVEDDSAKLVVNTDASVEIPEVEKISAISVTAAEVTQELLDRITNAFFSEAKLYTLDSYYVKTKDEIKKTLDELKEDVANGNLDPYNYGTDDDGNYVYDIYEDIETWEQEYETAPEKKTLTEAKPVAGNYFSCIAQMPDDSQYYYMISSDGSDTLSVKIKKAANKGGEKIPEDAMWCDYGYSEEEEKPTEESIGLSLDEAKKLVKEKVEKMGITDLQFSNWNYAVCKSFEGDNSSGNFGNGYRIDYARTINGVPVTQTIADGGALEDMDSTMETWSYESLCFYVDKDGIESMTYSNPYTIGNIKTENLNLLSFSEVMKIYEKMMVVTNADNMQYENSRVYNIDRIVLGYARIYEPSTDAHTGILIPVWDFFGSMTSESEYNGETESNTSKDPNESFLTINAVDGSIIDRNLGY
;
A
#
# COMPACT_ATOMS: atom_id res chain seq x y z
N MET A 1 -41.79 -6.05 3.41
CA MET A 1 -41.27 -7.01 2.40
C MET A 1 -40.40 -6.22 1.42
N ARG A 2 -39.08 -6.25 1.66
CA ARG A 2 -37.92 -5.75 0.89
C ARG A 2 -36.76 -5.95 1.89
N LYS A 3 -36.11 -7.11 1.98
CA LYS A 3 -35.20 -7.78 1.03
C LYS A 3 -34.13 -6.85 0.47
N ASN A 4 -32.97 -6.97 1.12
CA ASN A 4 -31.67 -7.26 0.54
C ASN A 4 -30.73 -6.10 0.18
N ILE A 5 -29.50 -6.30 0.69
CA ILE A 5 -28.19 -5.84 0.24
C ILE A 5 -27.77 -4.48 0.82
N LYS A 6 -27.30 -4.52 2.07
CA LYS A 6 -26.19 -3.69 2.52
C LYS A 6 -24.92 -4.53 2.33
N LYS A 7 -24.22 -4.35 1.22
CA LYS A 7 -22.86 -4.85 1.01
C LYS A 7 -21.88 -3.68 1.19
N PHE A 8 -21.00 -3.85 2.16
CA PHE A 8 -19.65 -3.30 2.32
C PHE A 8 -19.37 -1.80 2.08
N ALA A 9 -18.94 -1.15 3.17
CA ALA A 9 -17.65 -0.45 3.22
C ALA A 9 -17.05 -0.69 4.62
N GLY A 10 -16.78 -1.97 4.92
CA GLY A 10 -16.03 -2.34 6.10
C GLY A 10 -14.55 -2.23 5.78
N ILE A 11 -13.92 -1.11 6.15
CA ILE A 11 -12.50 -1.11 6.45
C ILE A 11 -12.35 -2.05 7.64
N VAL A 12 -12.11 -3.32 7.37
CA VAL A 12 -11.58 -4.24 8.38
C VAL A 12 -10.13 -3.84 8.55
N LEU A 13 -9.94 -2.82 9.38
CA LEU A 13 -8.75 -2.67 10.19
C LEU A 13 -8.73 -3.92 11.08
N CYS A 14 -8.18 -5.02 10.56
CA CYS A 14 -7.67 -6.11 11.40
C CYS A 14 -6.48 -5.55 12.17
N ILE A 15 -6.76 -4.67 13.13
CA ILE A 15 -5.93 -4.52 14.31
C ILE A 15 -5.98 -5.90 14.94
N GLY A 16 -4.94 -6.70 14.71
CA GLY A 16 -4.65 -7.86 15.53
C GLY A 16 -4.41 -7.36 16.95
N MET A 17 -5.49 -7.11 17.69
CA MET A 17 -5.43 -6.81 19.10
C MET A 17 -4.91 -8.09 19.77
N PHE A 18 -3.62 -8.12 20.09
CA PHE A 18 -3.04 -9.07 21.04
C PHE A 18 -3.54 -8.77 22.46
N THR A 19 -4.86 -8.76 22.67
CA THR A 19 -5.50 -8.63 23.97
C THR A 19 -6.40 -9.82 24.21
N GLY A 20 -5.78 -10.94 24.56
CA GLY A 20 -6.48 -12.16 24.99
C GLY A 20 -5.48 -13.16 25.55
N CYS A 21 -5.37 -13.23 26.87
CA CYS A 21 -4.50 -14.18 27.57
C CYS A 21 -4.89 -15.64 27.28
N ALA A 22 -4.33 -16.22 26.22
CA ALA A 22 -4.03 -17.64 26.16
C ALA A 22 -2.52 -17.79 26.41
N GLN A 23 -2.13 -18.72 27.31
CA GLN A 23 -0.72 -19.00 27.57
C GLN A 23 -0.02 -19.37 26.26
N THR A 24 0.84 -18.47 25.79
CA THR A 24 1.81 -18.75 24.72
C THR A 24 2.61 -19.99 25.13
N PRO A 25 2.76 -21.01 24.27
CA PRO A 25 3.59 -22.16 24.62
C PRO A 25 5.02 -21.68 24.87
N ASP A 26 5.65 -22.18 25.94
CA ASP A 26 7.07 -21.94 26.26
C ASP A 26 7.96 -22.43 25.11
N SER A 27 8.14 -21.57 24.12
CA SER A 27 9.19 -21.67 23.10
C SER A 27 9.79 -20.29 22.95
N SER A 28 11.11 -20.22 22.90
CA SER A 28 11.92 -19.00 22.89
C SER A 28 11.80 -18.16 21.61
N LEU A 29 10.63 -18.15 20.96
CA LEU A 29 10.36 -17.51 19.67
C LEU A 29 10.05 -16.01 19.80
N VAL A 30 9.78 -15.52 21.02
CA VAL A 30 9.63 -14.08 21.27
C VAL A 30 11.03 -13.48 21.44
N LYS A 31 11.55 -12.90 20.38
CA LYS A 31 12.84 -12.22 20.36
C LYS A 31 12.70 -10.73 20.69
N PRO A 32 13.80 -10.04 21.07
CA PRO A 32 13.78 -8.59 21.24
C PRO A 32 13.25 -7.91 19.96
N LYS A 33 12.43 -6.88 20.11
CA LYS A 33 11.89 -6.11 18.99
C LYS A 33 13.04 -5.39 18.23
N GLY A 34 12.86 -5.25 16.91
CA GLY A 34 13.59 -4.33 16.05
C GLY A 34 15.12 -4.50 15.99
N SER A 35 15.82 -3.37 15.86
CA SER A 35 17.26 -3.27 15.54
C SER A 35 18.18 -3.94 16.56
N LYS A 36 17.76 -4.11 17.82
CA LYS A 36 18.56 -4.78 18.87
C LYS A 36 18.72 -6.29 18.61
N ALA A 37 17.80 -6.92 17.89
CA ALA A 37 17.95 -8.32 17.50
C ALA A 37 19.08 -8.52 16.47
N VAL A 38 19.37 -7.49 15.66
CA VAL A 38 20.38 -7.52 14.60
C VAL A 38 21.81 -7.55 15.17
N ASP A 39 22.04 -7.04 16.38
CA ASP A 39 23.36 -7.09 17.03
C ASP A 39 23.86 -8.53 17.27
N ALA A 40 22.96 -9.52 17.20
CA ALA A 40 23.30 -10.94 17.33
C ALA A 40 23.61 -11.63 15.99
N TYR A 41 23.52 -10.92 14.85
CA TYR A 41 23.76 -11.51 13.54
C TYR A 41 25.23 -11.83 13.31
N THR A 42 25.45 -12.88 12.54
CA THR A 42 26.79 -13.40 12.21
C THR A 42 26.95 -13.54 10.71
N GLU A 43 28.19 -13.37 10.25
CA GLU A 43 28.56 -13.57 8.85
C GLU A 43 28.69 -15.08 8.58
N ALA A 44 28.23 -15.51 7.41
CA ALA A 44 28.47 -16.85 6.89
C ALA A 44 29.93 -17.00 6.43
N ASP A 45 30.49 -18.19 6.64
CA ASP A 45 31.83 -18.52 6.18
C ASP A 45 31.96 -18.32 4.66
N ASP A 46 33.03 -17.65 4.21
CA ASP A 46 33.33 -17.51 2.79
C ASP A 46 33.60 -18.90 2.17
N VAL A 47 32.71 -19.36 1.30
CA VAL A 47 32.83 -20.66 0.60
C VAL A 47 33.98 -20.68 -0.42
N SER A 48 34.82 -19.64 -0.48
CA SER A 48 35.92 -19.51 -1.46
C SER A 48 37.13 -20.46 -1.25
N GLY A 49 37.07 -21.38 -0.29
CA GLY A 49 38.25 -22.10 0.20
C GLY A 49 38.27 -23.64 0.10
N SER A 50 37.24 -24.34 -0.37
CA SER A 50 37.25 -25.82 -0.31
C SER A 50 37.68 -26.48 -1.63
N LYS A 51 38.99 -26.69 -1.79
CA LYS A 51 39.52 -27.81 -2.59
C LYS A 51 39.25 -29.10 -1.81
N GLY A 52 38.20 -29.84 -2.17
CA GLY A 52 37.85 -31.11 -1.53
C GLY A 52 37.12 -32.06 -2.48
N GLU A 53 37.92 -32.86 -3.19
CA GLU A 53 37.64 -34.13 -3.86
C GLU A 53 36.43 -34.24 -4.82
N ALA A 54 36.79 -34.16 -6.11
CA ALA A 54 35.98 -34.50 -7.26
C ALA A 54 35.41 -35.92 -7.18
N SER A 55 34.09 -36.05 -7.31
CA SER A 55 33.50 -37.21 -7.97
C SER A 55 33.26 -36.85 -9.43
N GLU A 56 33.88 -37.61 -10.33
CA GLU A 56 33.89 -37.36 -11.76
C GLU A 56 32.48 -37.49 -12.36
N SER A 57 31.96 -36.40 -12.91
CA SER A 57 31.12 -36.47 -14.10
C SER A 57 31.51 -35.33 -15.03
N LYS A 58 32.06 -35.71 -16.20
CA LYS A 58 32.49 -34.77 -17.23
C LYS A 58 31.26 -34.22 -17.94
N ASN A 59 31.06 -32.91 -17.84
CA ASN A 59 30.70 -32.04 -18.95
C ASN A 59 31.29 -30.66 -18.64
N ASP A 60 32.30 -30.32 -19.43
CA ASP A 60 33.07 -29.09 -19.37
C ASP A 60 32.36 -28.04 -20.24
N ASP A 61 31.76 -27.04 -19.61
CA ASP A 61 31.55 -25.72 -20.22
C ASP A 61 31.96 -24.68 -19.17
N GLY A 62 33.01 -23.92 -19.49
CA GLY A 62 33.81 -23.13 -18.55
C GLY A 62 33.13 -21.88 -18.02
N SER A 63 32.17 -22.05 -17.12
CA SER A 63 31.72 -21.05 -16.17
C SER A 63 32.02 -21.58 -14.77
N GLU A 64 32.87 -20.90 -13.99
CA GLU A 64 32.92 -21.15 -12.55
C GLU A 64 31.50 -20.93 -12.01
N SER A 65 30.81 -22.03 -11.70
CA SER A 65 29.48 -22.05 -11.10
C SER A 65 29.52 -21.33 -9.75
N LYS A 66 29.32 -20.01 -9.76
CA LYS A 66 29.22 -19.19 -8.56
C LYS A 66 28.07 -19.72 -7.70
N THR A 67 28.37 -20.09 -6.45
CA THR A 67 27.37 -20.59 -5.52
C THR A 67 26.43 -19.46 -5.12
N THR A 68 25.20 -19.47 -5.64
CA THR A 68 24.15 -18.51 -5.32
C THR A 68 23.51 -18.79 -3.95
N ILE A 69 22.81 -17.82 -3.36
CA ILE A 69 22.03 -17.97 -2.12
C ILE A 69 21.10 -19.19 -2.18
N ARG A 70 20.42 -19.42 -3.31
CA ARG A 70 19.56 -20.61 -3.51
C ARG A 70 20.27 -21.93 -3.21
N ASN A 71 21.53 -22.07 -3.62
CA ASN A 71 22.33 -23.27 -3.41
C ASN A 71 22.79 -23.37 -1.94
N LEU A 72 23.12 -22.23 -1.31
CA LEU A 72 23.58 -22.19 0.08
C LEU A 72 22.50 -22.64 1.06
N ILE A 73 21.25 -22.28 0.80
CA ILE A 73 20.12 -22.60 1.69
C ILE A 73 19.31 -23.82 1.24
N ASP A 74 19.75 -24.51 0.17
CA ASP A 74 19.09 -25.68 -0.42
C ASP A 74 17.61 -25.44 -0.78
N ALA A 75 17.32 -24.30 -1.42
CA ALA A 75 15.96 -23.92 -1.77
C ALA A 75 15.52 -24.48 -3.15
N PRO A 76 14.38 -25.20 -3.22
CA PRO A 76 13.85 -25.69 -4.49
C PRO A 76 13.27 -24.56 -5.33
N GLN A 77 13.02 -24.81 -6.61
CA GLN A 77 12.34 -23.85 -7.49
C GLN A 77 10.83 -23.74 -7.19
N ASN A 78 10.22 -24.82 -6.70
CA ASN A 78 8.83 -24.90 -6.31
C ASN A 78 8.70 -25.64 -4.99
N TYR A 79 7.77 -25.22 -4.14
CA TYR A 79 7.49 -25.83 -2.85
C TYR A 79 6.03 -26.23 -2.76
N LYS A 80 5.77 -27.45 -2.26
CA LYS A 80 4.42 -27.95 -2.02
C LYS A 80 4.31 -28.47 -0.60
N SER A 81 3.27 -28.04 0.09
CA SER A 81 2.89 -28.59 1.39
C SER A 81 1.41 -28.40 1.65
N HIS A 82 0.92 -29.10 2.66
CA HIS A 82 -0.44 -29.00 3.14
C HIS A 82 -0.41 -29.09 4.65
N VAL A 83 -1.01 -28.11 5.31
CA VAL A 83 -1.10 -28.02 6.77
C VAL A 83 -2.53 -27.69 7.14
N GLU A 84 -3.01 -28.31 8.20
CA GLU A 84 -4.31 -28.02 8.80
C GLU A 84 -4.16 -27.90 10.32
N ASP A 85 -5.04 -27.12 10.95
CA ASP A 85 -5.14 -27.10 12.41
C ASP A 85 -5.82 -28.38 12.94
N ASP A 86 -5.81 -28.58 14.26
CA ASP A 86 -6.41 -29.76 14.89
C ASP A 86 -7.91 -29.93 14.58
N SER A 87 -8.61 -28.85 14.22
CA SER A 87 -10.03 -28.87 13.86
C SER A 87 -10.31 -28.99 12.36
N ALA A 88 -9.27 -28.95 11.52
CA ALA A 88 -9.34 -28.86 10.05
C ALA A 88 -10.20 -27.69 9.52
N LYS A 89 -10.41 -26.65 10.34
CA LYS A 89 -11.12 -25.43 9.95
C LYS A 89 -10.18 -24.41 9.34
N LEU A 90 -8.92 -24.43 9.73
CA LEU A 90 -7.86 -23.63 9.13
C LEU A 90 -6.99 -24.55 8.27
N VAL A 91 -6.99 -24.29 6.96
CA VAL A 91 -6.24 -25.06 5.97
C VAL A 91 -5.27 -24.16 5.23
N VAL A 92 -4.04 -24.61 5.08
CA VAL A 92 -2.99 -23.93 4.30
C VAL A 92 -2.53 -24.88 3.21
N ASN A 93 -2.90 -24.57 1.97
CA ASN A 93 -2.42 -25.25 0.79
C ASN A 93 -1.28 -24.44 0.18
N THR A 94 -0.13 -25.07 -0.01
CA THR A 94 1.02 -24.42 -0.66
C THR A 94 1.34 -25.17 -1.95
N ASP A 95 1.30 -24.45 -3.07
CA ASP A 95 1.83 -24.89 -4.36
C ASP A 95 2.51 -23.70 -5.02
N ALA A 96 3.67 -23.35 -4.48
CA ALA A 96 4.27 -22.04 -4.67
C ALA A 96 5.56 -22.09 -5.49
N SER A 97 5.70 -21.08 -6.36
CA SER A 97 6.99 -20.71 -6.93
C SER A 97 7.87 -20.07 -5.85
N VAL A 98 9.15 -20.44 -5.82
CA VAL A 98 10.11 -19.92 -4.84
C VAL A 98 11.06 -18.95 -5.53
N GLU A 99 10.86 -17.67 -5.28
CA GLU A 99 11.61 -16.56 -5.89
C GLU A 99 12.76 -16.15 -4.98
N ILE A 100 14.00 -16.25 -5.49
CA ILE A 100 15.23 -15.90 -4.78
C ILE A 100 16.06 -15.05 -5.72
N PRO A 101 16.62 -13.90 -5.27
CA PRO A 101 17.50 -13.10 -6.08
C PRO A 101 18.77 -13.88 -6.45
N GLU A 102 19.21 -13.75 -7.69
CA GLU A 102 20.42 -14.39 -8.23
C GLU A 102 21.69 -13.67 -7.73
N VAL A 103 21.96 -13.79 -6.43
CA VAL A 103 23.10 -13.19 -5.72
C VAL A 103 23.87 -14.24 -4.92
N GLU A 104 25.12 -13.93 -4.57
CA GLU A 104 25.98 -14.79 -3.77
C GLU A 104 25.91 -14.48 -2.27
N LYS A 105 25.59 -13.22 -1.92
CA LYS A 105 25.64 -12.69 -0.55
C LYS A 105 24.46 -11.76 -0.31
N ILE A 106 23.91 -11.78 0.90
CA ILE A 106 22.89 -10.82 1.36
C ILE A 106 23.37 -10.26 2.70
N SER A 107 23.22 -8.96 2.93
CA SER A 107 23.80 -8.27 4.09
C SER A 107 22.73 -7.54 4.90
N ALA A 108 22.98 -7.28 6.18
CA ALA A 108 22.15 -6.36 6.95
C ALA A 108 22.65 -4.93 6.70
N ILE A 109 21.76 -4.01 6.33
CA ILE A 109 22.16 -2.66 5.89
C ILE A 109 21.34 -1.62 6.65
N SER A 110 22.03 -0.69 7.32
CA SER A 110 21.32 0.42 7.97
C SER A 110 20.68 1.36 6.97
N VAL A 111 19.54 1.94 7.34
CA VAL A 111 18.84 2.97 6.57
C VAL A 111 18.36 4.08 7.49
N THR A 112 18.18 5.27 6.93
CA THR A 112 17.73 6.46 7.68
C THR A 112 16.76 7.25 6.83
N ALA A 113 15.67 7.73 7.43
CA ALA A 113 14.73 8.62 6.76
C ALA A 113 15.46 9.75 6.05
N ALA A 114 15.11 10.01 4.79
CA ALA A 114 15.74 11.04 4.01
C ALA A 114 15.16 12.41 4.39
N GLU A 115 16.03 13.42 4.44
CA GLU A 115 15.58 14.80 4.58
C GLU A 115 14.80 15.23 3.34
N VAL A 116 13.63 15.84 3.53
CA VAL A 116 12.83 16.42 2.45
C VAL A 116 13.47 17.74 2.02
N THR A 117 14.14 17.72 0.86
CA THR A 117 14.80 18.90 0.30
C THR A 117 13.92 19.65 -0.67
N GLN A 118 14.11 20.97 -0.79
CA GLN A 118 13.42 21.77 -1.81
C GLN A 118 13.73 21.26 -3.23
N GLU A 119 14.96 20.80 -3.48
CA GLU A 119 15.37 20.24 -4.76
C GLU A 119 14.56 18.99 -5.14
N LEU A 120 14.24 18.11 -4.18
CA LEU A 120 13.36 16.97 -4.43
C LEU A 120 11.96 17.44 -4.85
N LEU A 121 11.37 18.38 -4.11
CA LEU A 121 10.02 18.88 -4.40
C LEU A 121 9.97 19.60 -5.75
N ASP A 122 11.00 20.38 -6.09
CA ASP A 122 11.11 21.08 -7.37
C ASP A 122 11.22 20.10 -8.53
N ARG A 123 12.00 19.01 -8.40
CA ARG A 123 12.10 17.98 -9.44
C ARG A 123 10.78 17.25 -9.66
N ILE A 124 10.07 16.89 -8.59
CA ILE A 124 8.74 16.27 -8.69
C ILE A 124 7.75 17.22 -9.35
N THR A 125 7.69 18.47 -8.88
CA THR A 125 6.81 19.51 -9.43
C THR A 125 7.09 19.72 -10.92
N ASN A 126 8.35 19.87 -11.31
CA ASN A 126 8.72 20.10 -12.72
C ASN A 126 8.43 18.88 -13.61
N ALA A 127 8.59 17.65 -13.09
CA ALA A 127 8.32 16.43 -13.85
C ALA A 127 6.85 16.33 -14.28
N PHE A 128 5.92 16.81 -13.45
CA PHE A 128 4.48 16.76 -13.72
C PHE A 128 3.93 18.06 -14.28
N PHE A 129 4.39 19.20 -13.77
CA PHE A 129 3.68 20.48 -13.85
C PHE A 129 4.54 21.64 -14.37
N SER A 130 5.58 21.35 -15.14
CA SER A 130 6.48 22.39 -15.71
C SER A 130 5.77 23.52 -16.49
N GLU A 131 4.59 23.24 -17.07
CA GLU A 131 3.78 24.21 -17.82
C GLU A 131 2.47 24.59 -17.09
N ALA A 132 2.24 24.05 -15.89
CA ALA A 132 1.00 24.25 -15.16
C ALA A 132 1.03 25.56 -14.35
N LYS A 133 -0.17 26.08 -14.07
CA LYS A 133 -0.36 27.05 -12.99
C LYS A 133 -0.85 26.32 -11.75
N LEU A 134 -0.24 26.63 -10.61
CA LEU A 134 -0.51 25.95 -9.35
C LEU A 134 -1.32 26.86 -8.43
N TYR A 135 -2.65 26.72 -8.41
CA TYR A 135 -3.53 27.59 -7.63
C TYR A 135 -3.85 26.99 -6.27
N THR A 136 -3.77 27.81 -5.21
CA THR A 136 -4.15 27.37 -3.86
C THR A 136 -5.61 26.91 -3.84
N LEU A 137 -5.92 25.86 -3.08
CA LEU A 137 -7.27 25.31 -2.98
C LEU A 137 -8.29 26.38 -2.57
N ASP A 138 -7.98 27.18 -1.55
CA ASP A 138 -8.86 28.27 -1.07
C ASP A 138 -9.21 29.26 -2.20
N SER A 139 -8.22 29.70 -2.98
CA SER A 139 -8.46 30.67 -4.05
C SER A 139 -9.22 30.06 -5.24
N TYR A 140 -9.06 28.75 -5.45
CA TYR A 140 -9.65 28.04 -6.58
C TYR A 140 -11.12 27.67 -6.31
N TYR A 141 -11.42 27.18 -5.11
CA TYR A 141 -12.74 26.70 -4.73
C TYR A 141 -13.64 27.75 -4.09
N VAL A 142 -13.11 28.93 -3.72
CA VAL A 142 -13.94 30.03 -3.21
C VAL A 142 -15.14 30.28 -4.11
N LYS A 143 -16.33 30.32 -3.51
CA LYS A 143 -17.58 30.62 -4.20
C LYS A 143 -17.73 32.13 -4.32
N THR A 144 -18.15 32.57 -5.49
CA THR A 144 -18.55 33.96 -5.70
C THR A 144 -19.94 34.20 -5.14
N LYS A 145 -20.27 35.46 -4.87
CA LYS A 145 -21.64 35.84 -4.49
C LYS A 145 -22.69 35.35 -5.48
N ASP A 146 -22.42 35.41 -6.78
CA ASP A 146 -23.37 34.94 -7.80
C ASP A 146 -23.59 33.41 -7.72
N GLU A 147 -22.53 32.64 -7.45
CA GLU A 147 -22.64 31.19 -7.24
C GLU A 147 -23.41 30.85 -5.96
N ILE A 148 -23.07 31.50 -4.84
CA ILE A 148 -23.76 31.29 -3.55
C ILE A 148 -25.23 31.69 -3.67
N LYS A 149 -25.52 32.81 -4.32
CA LYS A 149 -26.90 33.26 -4.55
C LYS A 149 -27.71 32.22 -5.31
N LYS A 150 -27.13 31.60 -6.34
CA LYS A 150 -27.80 30.54 -7.08
C LYS A 150 -28.14 29.35 -6.18
N THR A 151 -27.20 28.90 -5.35
CA THR A 151 -27.44 27.84 -4.36
C THR A 151 -28.53 28.23 -3.35
N LEU A 152 -28.49 29.46 -2.82
CA LEU A 152 -29.52 29.97 -1.91
C LEU A 152 -30.90 30.03 -2.57
N ASP A 153 -30.98 30.47 -3.82
CA ASP A 153 -32.24 30.54 -4.57
C ASP A 153 -32.82 29.14 -4.78
N GLU A 154 -31.98 28.14 -5.11
CA GLU A 154 -32.37 26.71 -5.24
C GLU A 154 -32.89 26.14 -3.90
N LEU A 155 -32.13 26.30 -2.81
CA LEU A 155 -32.53 25.81 -1.48
C LEU A 155 -33.84 26.46 -0.99
N LYS A 156 -34.00 27.77 -1.22
CA LYS A 156 -35.23 28.49 -0.86
C LYS A 156 -36.42 28.07 -1.71
N GLU A 157 -36.21 27.72 -2.98
CA GLU A 157 -37.24 27.15 -3.84
C GLU A 157 -37.67 25.75 -3.34
N ASP A 158 -36.72 24.90 -2.95
CA ASP A 158 -37.00 23.60 -2.34
C ASP A 158 -37.86 23.73 -1.07
N VAL A 159 -37.48 24.62 -0.15
CA VAL A 159 -38.27 24.94 1.04
C VAL A 159 -39.68 25.43 0.67
N ALA A 160 -39.79 26.34 -0.30
CA ALA A 160 -41.09 26.87 -0.74
C ALA A 160 -42.00 25.79 -1.37
N ASN A 161 -41.40 24.79 -2.00
CA ASN A 161 -42.08 23.63 -2.57
C ASN A 161 -42.37 22.52 -1.53
N GLY A 162 -41.92 22.69 -0.28
CA GLY A 162 -42.07 21.70 0.79
C GLY A 162 -41.09 20.54 0.70
N ASN A 163 -40.05 20.65 -0.13
CA ASN A 163 -38.94 19.70 -0.22
C ASN A 163 -37.88 20.07 0.82
N LEU A 164 -37.94 19.44 2.00
CA LEU A 164 -36.98 19.70 3.08
C LEU A 164 -35.75 18.78 3.04
N ASP A 165 -35.71 17.83 2.10
CA ASP A 165 -34.61 16.89 1.91
C ASP A 165 -34.26 16.76 0.42
N PRO A 166 -33.76 17.83 -0.22
CA PRO A 166 -33.48 17.85 -1.65
C PRO A 166 -32.39 16.88 -2.07
N TYR A 167 -31.55 16.43 -1.14
CA TYR A 167 -30.46 15.50 -1.39
C TYR A 167 -30.78 14.06 -0.95
N ASN A 168 -31.99 13.82 -0.43
CA ASN A 168 -32.49 12.50 -0.05
C ASN A 168 -31.63 11.79 1.00
N TYR A 169 -31.16 12.54 2.02
CA TYR A 169 -30.47 11.99 3.20
C TYR A 169 -31.40 11.19 4.12
N GLY A 170 -32.71 11.38 3.98
CA GLY A 170 -33.74 10.69 4.75
C GLY A 170 -33.93 11.26 6.15
N THR A 171 -34.57 10.45 6.99
CA THR A 171 -34.86 10.80 8.40
C THR A 171 -34.16 9.85 9.36
N ASP A 172 -33.82 10.35 10.54
CA ASP A 172 -33.37 9.54 11.67
C ASP A 172 -34.49 8.65 12.23
N ASP A 173 -34.16 7.83 13.24
CA ASP A 173 -35.11 6.91 13.89
C ASP A 173 -36.28 7.62 14.61
N ASP A 174 -36.11 8.90 14.95
CA ASP A 174 -37.12 9.75 15.59
C ASP A 174 -38.00 10.49 14.56
N GLY A 175 -37.68 10.35 13.27
CA GLY A 175 -38.41 10.96 12.15
C GLY A 175 -38.00 12.40 11.83
N ASN A 176 -36.87 12.88 12.37
CA ASN A 176 -36.30 14.18 12.00
C ASN A 176 -35.45 14.02 10.74
N TYR A 177 -35.39 15.06 9.89
CA TYR A 177 -34.51 15.03 8.73
C TYR A 177 -33.04 14.99 9.18
N VAL A 178 -32.26 14.12 8.54
CA VAL A 178 -30.81 14.03 8.76
C VAL A 178 -30.11 15.28 8.23
N TYR A 179 -30.64 15.86 7.14
CA TYR A 179 -30.18 17.10 6.54
C TYR A 179 -31.06 18.27 6.99
N ASP A 180 -30.46 19.29 7.62
CA ASP A 180 -31.15 20.53 8.00
C ASP A 180 -30.97 21.60 6.92
N ILE A 181 -31.96 21.70 6.04
CA ILE A 181 -31.97 22.69 4.96
C ILE A 181 -31.96 24.15 5.48
N TYR A 182 -32.48 24.42 6.67
CA TYR A 182 -32.49 25.77 7.22
C TYR A 182 -31.12 26.17 7.76
N GLU A 183 -30.43 25.23 8.40
CA GLU A 183 -29.02 25.41 8.81
C GLU A 183 -28.12 25.63 7.60
N ASP A 184 -28.32 24.88 6.51
CA ASP A 184 -27.54 25.08 5.27
C ASP A 184 -27.84 26.46 4.64
N ILE A 185 -29.11 26.88 4.58
CA ILE A 185 -29.46 28.22 4.12
C ILE A 185 -28.80 29.30 4.99
N GLU A 186 -28.84 29.18 6.32
CA GLU A 186 -28.19 30.13 7.22
C GLU A 186 -26.67 30.19 6.98
N THR A 187 -26.03 29.03 6.79
CA THR A 187 -24.60 28.92 6.48
C THR A 187 -24.26 29.64 5.18
N TRP A 188 -25.01 29.36 4.10
CA TRP A 188 -24.81 30.03 2.81
C TRP A 188 -25.12 31.54 2.86
N GLU A 189 -26.10 31.98 3.66
CA GLU A 189 -26.36 33.41 3.87
C GLU A 189 -25.17 34.11 4.54
N GLN A 190 -24.54 33.47 5.53
CA GLN A 190 -23.33 33.99 6.17
C GLN A 190 -22.14 34.01 5.21
N GLU A 191 -21.94 32.94 4.43
CA GLU A 191 -20.87 32.90 3.41
C GLU A 191 -21.08 33.98 2.34
N TYR A 192 -22.31 34.24 1.91
CA TYR A 192 -22.64 35.27 0.92
C TYR A 192 -22.17 36.67 1.34
N GLU A 193 -22.23 37.01 2.63
CA GLU A 193 -21.80 38.32 3.14
C GLU A 193 -20.31 38.59 2.91
N THR A 194 -19.48 37.54 3.02
CA THR A 194 -18.02 37.63 2.94
C THR A 194 -17.46 37.18 1.59
N ALA A 195 -18.27 36.53 0.76
CA ALA A 195 -17.86 36.02 -0.53
C ALA A 195 -17.43 37.13 -1.52
N PRO A 196 -16.43 36.86 -2.37
CA PRO A 196 -16.01 37.81 -3.38
C PRO A 196 -17.01 37.92 -4.54
N GLU A 197 -17.03 39.07 -5.21
CA GLU A 197 -17.79 39.27 -6.45
C GLU A 197 -17.20 38.46 -7.62
N LYS A 198 -15.87 38.23 -7.61
CA LYS A 198 -15.14 37.48 -8.63
C LYS A 198 -14.01 36.69 -7.99
N LYS A 199 -13.76 35.48 -8.51
CA LYS A 199 -12.62 34.67 -8.07
C LYS A 199 -11.31 35.36 -8.44
N THR A 200 -10.39 35.42 -7.47
CA THR A 200 -9.01 35.88 -7.67
C THR A 200 -8.10 34.70 -7.37
N LEU A 201 -7.60 34.05 -8.42
CA LEU A 201 -6.75 32.88 -8.27
C LEU A 201 -5.36 33.27 -7.77
N THR A 202 -4.86 32.55 -6.78
CA THR A 202 -3.54 32.78 -6.18
C THR A 202 -2.63 31.62 -6.50
N GLU A 203 -1.51 31.90 -7.18
CA GLU A 203 -0.49 30.90 -7.48
C GLU A 203 0.43 30.66 -6.27
N ALA A 204 0.77 29.40 -6.01
CA ALA A 204 1.69 29.00 -4.94
C ALA A 204 2.60 27.86 -5.40
N LYS A 205 3.77 27.73 -4.75
CA LYS A 205 4.71 26.63 -4.97
C LYS A 205 4.99 25.92 -3.65
N PRO A 206 5.31 24.61 -3.69
CA PRO A 206 5.65 23.88 -2.49
C PRO A 206 6.94 24.41 -1.87
N VAL A 207 6.98 24.43 -0.54
CA VAL A 207 8.15 24.79 0.26
C VAL A 207 8.47 23.60 1.17
N ALA A 208 9.72 23.13 1.14
CA ALA A 208 10.16 21.99 1.95
C ALA A 208 9.85 22.20 3.44
N GLY A 209 9.33 21.15 4.09
CA GLY A 209 8.92 21.15 5.49
C GLY A 209 7.51 21.73 5.76
N ASN A 210 6.82 22.25 4.75
CA ASN A 210 5.46 22.76 4.89
C ASN A 210 4.44 21.86 4.18
N TYR A 211 3.24 21.78 4.77
CA TYR A 211 2.07 21.29 4.05
C TYR A 211 1.81 22.16 2.82
N PHE A 212 1.47 21.51 1.70
CA PHE A 212 1.14 22.17 0.45
C PHE A 212 -0.01 21.44 -0.23
N SER A 213 -1.00 22.18 -0.72
CA SER A 213 -2.05 21.63 -1.57
C SER A 213 -2.52 22.67 -2.60
N CYS A 214 -2.71 22.22 -3.83
CA CYS A 214 -3.14 23.09 -4.94
C CYS A 214 -3.89 22.32 -6.02
N ILE A 215 -4.57 23.07 -6.88
CA ILE A 215 -4.94 22.61 -8.22
C ILE A 215 -3.85 23.03 -9.20
N ALA A 216 -3.21 22.04 -9.80
CA ALA A 216 -2.35 22.22 -10.95
C ALA A 216 -3.20 22.23 -12.22
N GLN A 217 -3.37 23.40 -12.85
CA GLN A 217 -4.09 23.55 -14.12
C GLN A 217 -3.09 23.56 -15.30
N MET A 218 -3.23 22.60 -16.19
CA MET A 218 -2.42 22.46 -17.41
C MET A 218 -2.94 23.36 -18.54
N PRO A 219 -2.13 23.63 -19.58
CA PRO A 219 -2.56 24.43 -20.75
C PRO A 219 -3.70 23.82 -21.57
N ASP A 220 -3.94 22.51 -21.46
CA ASP A 220 -5.04 21.80 -22.13
C ASP A 220 -6.29 21.65 -21.26
N ASP A 221 -6.37 22.45 -20.19
CA ASP A 221 -7.44 22.48 -19.18
C ASP A 221 -7.57 21.22 -18.33
N SER A 222 -6.68 20.22 -18.48
CA SER A 222 -6.59 19.14 -17.50
C SER A 222 -6.13 19.68 -16.15
N GLN A 223 -6.61 19.06 -15.07
CA GLN A 223 -6.38 19.51 -13.71
C GLN A 223 -5.93 18.35 -12.83
N TYR A 224 -5.06 18.66 -11.87
CA TYR A 224 -4.60 17.70 -10.88
C TYR A 224 -4.66 18.31 -9.49
N TYR A 225 -5.19 17.55 -8.52
CA TYR A 225 -4.91 17.76 -7.12
C TYR A 225 -3.45 17.38 -6.87
N TYR A 226 -2.68 18.33 -6.36
CA TYR A 226 -1.29 18.11 -5.97
C TYR A 226 -1.13 18.46 -4.50
N MET A 227 -0.74 17.47 -3.69
CA MET A 227 -0.60 17.59 -2.25
C MET A 227 0.76 17.07 -1.77
N ILE A 228 1.34 17.78 -0.81
CA ILE A 228 2.54 17.39 -0.08
C ILE A 228 2.22 17.54 1.40
N SER A 229 2.43 16.48 2.16
CA SER A 229 2.28 16.47 3.61
C SER A 229 3.40 15.67 4.28
N SER A 230 3.49 15.85 5.59
CA SER A 230 4.28 15.03 6.50
C SER A 230 3.47 14.97 7.80
N ASP A 231 2.90 13.82 8.11
CA ASP A 231 2.02 13.61 9.24
C ASP A 231 2.08 12.17 9.74
N GLY A 232 1.88 11.98 11.05
CA GLY A 232 1.96 10.66 11.68
C GLY A 232 3.28 9.96 11.37
N SER A 233 3.19 8.78 10.76
CA SER A 233 4.32 7.94 10.38
C SER A 233 4.98 8.32 9.05
N ASP A 234 4.41 9.29 8.32
CA ASP A 234 4.90 9.73 7.01
C ASP A 234 5.85 10.93 7.14
N THR A 235 7.13 10.66 6.92
CA THR A 235 8.20 11.68 6.79
C THR A 235 8.06 12.52 5.52
N LEU A 236 7.41 11.98 4.49
CA LEU A 236 6.98 12.67 3.27
C LEU A 236 5.82 11.89 2.66
N SER A 237 4.79 12.60 2.21
CA SER A 237 3.72 12.06 1.39
C SER A 237 3.46 13.03 0.24
N VAL A 238 3.76 12.63 -0.98
CA VAL A 238 3.43 13.38 -2.20
C VAL A 238 2.32 12.66 -2.93
N LYS A 239 1.18 13.33 -3.11
CA LYS A 239 0.02 12.78 -3.83
C LYS A 239 -0.33 13.68 -5.01
N ILE A 240 -0.37 13.09 -6.20
CA ILE A 240 -0.87 13.72 -7.42
C ILE A 240 -2.07 12.91 -7.89
N LYS A 241 -3.23 13.53 -8.05
CA LYS A 241 -4.46 12.87 -8.51
C LYS A 241 -5.13 13.73 -9.58
N LYS A 242 -5.52 13.16 -10.70
CA LYS A 242 -6.27 13.87 -11.75
C LYS A 242 -7.64 14.31 -11.21
N ALA A 243 -7.96 15.57 -11.45
CA ALA A 243 -9.19 16.24 -11.02
C ALA A 243 -10.11 16.56 -12.21
N ALA A 244 -9.52 16.80 -13.38
CA ALA A 244 -10.25 16.99 -14.61
C ALA A 244 -9.47 16.45 -15.81
N ASN A 245 -10.19 15.85 -16.74
CA ASN A 245 -9.68 15.41 -18.02
C ASN A 245 -9.34 16.60 -18.93
N LYS A 246 -8.71 16.29 -20.06
CA LYS A 246 -8.43 17.26 -21.11
C LYS A 246 -9.70 18.00 -21.53
N GLY A 247 -9.63 19.32 -21.60
CA GLY A 247 -10.80 20.18 -21.86
C GLY A 247 -11.62 20.53 -20.61
N GLY A 248 -11.16 20.15 -19.41
CA GLY A 248 -11.75 20.56 -18.13
C GLY A 248 -12.98 19.75 -17.70
N GLU A 249 -13.20 18.57 -18.28
CA GLU A 249 -14.26 17.65 -17.84
C GLU A 249 -13.91 17.11 -16.44
N LYS A 250 -14.74 17.43 -15.45
CA LYS A 250 -14.49 17.07 -14.06
C LYS A 250 -14.58 15.57 -13.83
N ILE A 251 -13.66 15.05 -13.04
CA ILE A 251 -13.72 13.71 -12.46
C ILE A 251 -14.44 13.83 -11.10
N PRO A 252 -15.29 12.87 -10.71
CA PRO A 252 -15.89 12.86 -9.38
C PRO A 252 -14.82 12.98 -8.27
N GLU A 253 -15.08 13.81 -7.26
CA GLU A 253 -14.09 14.11 -6.22
C GLU A 253 -13.72 12.86 -5.39
N ASP A 254 -14.72 12.00 -5.19
CA ASP A 254 -14.68 10.71 -4.49
C ASP A 254 -14.11 9.57 -5.35
N ALA A 255 -13.84 9.80 -6.64
CA ALA A 255 -13.27 8.78 -7.51
C ALA A 255 -11.92 8.28 -6.95
N MET A 256 -11.75 6.98 -6.76
CA MET A 256 -10.55 6.37 -6.20
C MET A 256 -10.07 5.22 -7.06
N TRP A 257 -8.76 5.17 -7.26
CA TRP A 257 -8.09 4.06 -7.91
C TRP A 257 -7.72 2.99 -6.89
N CYS A 258 -8.06 1.74 -7.21
CA CYS A 258 -7.77 0.57 -6.39
C CYS A 258 -7.17 -0.54 -7.26
N ASP A 259 -6.35 -1.38 -6.66
CA ASP A 259 -5.89 -2.63 -7.27
C ASP A 259 -7.08 -3.51 -7.62
N TYR A 260 -6.98 -4.17 -8.77
CA TYR A 260 -7.86 -5.26 -9.12
C TYR A 260 -7.53 -6.45 -8.21
N GLY A 261 -8.45 -6.78 -7.30
CA GLY A 261 -8.24 -7.75 -6.22
C GLY A 261 -9.29 -7.70 -5.11
N TYR A 262 -10.08 -6.61 -5.05
CA TYR A 262 -11.22 -6.48 -4.15
C TYR A 262 -12.48 -7.14 -4.74
N SER A 263 -13.06 -8.12 -4.02
CA SER A 263 -14.36 -8.81 -4.23
C SER A 263 -14.73 -9.12 -5.69
N GLU A 264 -14.73 -10.41 -6.04
CA GLU A 264 -14.87 -11.02 -7.39
C GLU A 264 -16.16 -10.72 -8.21
N GLU A 265 -16.80 -9.56 -8.03
CA GLU A 265 -18.01 -9.19 -8.76
C GLU A 265 -17.70 -8.50 -10.12
N GLU A 266 -16.46 -8.07 -10.36
CA GLU A 266 -16.08 -7.29 -11.56
C GLU A 266 -15.20 -8.06 -12.56
N GLU A 267 -15.48 -7.83 -13.85
CA GLU A 267 -14.70 -8.38 -14.96
C GLU A 267 -13.26 -7.88 -14.92
N LYS A 268 -12.31 -8.80 -15.07
CA LYS A 268 -10.88 -8.48 -15.09
C LYS A 268 -10.57 -7.50 -16.22
N PRO A 269 -9.89 -6.37 -15.94
CA PRO A 269 -9.45 -5.44 -16.97
C PRO A 269 -8.61 -6.12 -18.07
N THR A 270 -8.73 -5.61 -19.29
CA THR A 270 -7.95 -6.02 -20.45
C THR A 270 -7.27 -4.81 -21.07
N GLU A 271 -6.21 -5.00 -21.87
CA GLU A 271 -5.58 -3.86 -22.56
C GLU A 271 -6.58 -3.10 -23.45
N GLU A 272 -7.56 -3.81 -24.02
CA GLU A 272 -8.65 -3.20 -24.80
C GLU A 272 -9.56 -2.33 -23.94
N SER A 273 -9.94 -2.80 -22.73
CA SER A 273 -10.79 -2.01 -21.82
C SER A 273 -10.06 -0.85 -21.17
N ILE A 274 -8.73 -0.91 -21.06
CA ILE A 274 -7.87 0.16 -20.55
C ILE A 274 -7.56 1.19 -21.65
N GLY A 275 -7.43 0.74 -22.90
CA GLY A 275 -7.07 1.59 -24.04
C GLY A 275 -5.58 1.98 -24.09
N LEU A 276 -4.73 1.25 -23.36
CA LEU A 276 -3.28 1.43 -23.30
C LEU A 276 -2.63 0.06 -23.05
N SER A 277 -1.50 -0.23 -23.69
CA SER A 277 -0.74 -1.44 -23.38
C SER A 277 0.08 -1.29 -22.10
N LEU A 278 0.39 -2.40 -21.43
CA LEU A 278 1.23 -2.38 -20.22
C LEU A 278 2.63 -1.79 -20.50
N ASP A 279 3.21 -2.08 -21.66
CA ASP A 279 4.55 -1.58 -22.01
C ASP A 279 4.56 -0.06 -22.23
N GLU A 280 3.49 0.49 -22.81
CA GLU A 280 3.31 1.94 -22.93
C GLU A 280 3.12 2.59 -21.56
N ALA A 281 2.31 2.00 -20.68
CA ALA A 281 2.14 2.47 -19.30
C ALA A 281 3.48 2.49 -18.54
N LYS A 282 4.25 1.40 -18.59
CA LYS A 282 5.58 1.31 -17.98
C LYS A 282 6.54 2.36 -18.51
N LYS A 283 6.51 2.62 -19.83
CA LYS A 283 7.32 3.65 -20.46
C LYS A 283 6.95 5.06 -19.97
N LEU A 284 5.66 5.38 -19.91
CA LEU A 284 5.17 6.67 -19.40
C LEU A 284 5.62 6.92 -17.96
N VAL A 285 5.46 5.91 -17.09
CA VAL A 285 5.91 5.99 -15.69
C VAL A 285 7.42 6.16 -15.62
N LYS A 286 8.18 5.34 -16.36
CA LYS A 286 9.65 5.42 -16.37
C LYS A 286 10.15 6.81 -16.77
N GLU A 287 9.62 7.39 -17.84
CA GLU A 287 9.98 8.75 -18.28
C GLU A 287 9.70 9.79 -17.19
N LYS A 288 8.64 9.59 -16.40
CA LYS A 288 8.29 10.48 -15.29
C LYS A 288 9.24 10.29 -14.11
N VAL A 289 9.56 9.05 -13.72
CA VAL A 289 10.53 8.72 -12.67
C VAL A 289 11.92 9.29 -12.99
N GLU A 290 12.37 9.16 -14.23
CA GLU A 290 13.63 9.74 -14.71
C GLU A 290 13.64 11.27 -14.60
N LYS A 291 12.53 11.94 -14.95
CA LYS A 291 12.40 13.40 -14.81
C LYS A 291 12.37 13.87 -13.36
N MET A 292 11.81 13.07 -12.45
CA MET A 292 11.91 13.32 -11.01
C MET A 292 13.36 13.13 -10.50
N GLY A 293 14.22 12.46 -11.27
CA GLY A 293 15.59 12.13 -10.88
C GLY A 293 15.65 11.14 -9.72
N ILE A 294 14.65 10.26 -9.62
CA ILE A 294 14.64 9.16 -8.65
C ILE A 294 15.42 8.01 -9.29
N THR A 295 16.65 7.80 -8.81
CA THR A 295 17.57 6.79 -9.36
C THR A 295 17.68 5.53 -8.50
N ASP A 296 17.26 5.62 -7.24
CA ASP A 296 17.43 4.56 -6.26
C ASP A 296 16.29 3.53 -6.29
N LEU A 297 15.21 3.85 -7.00
CA LEU A 297 14.04 3.00 -7.20
C LEU A 297 14.00 2.50 -8.64
N GLN A 298 13.63 1.23 -8.79
CA GLN A 298 13.41 0.60 -10.09
C GLN A 298 12.02 -0.03 -10.15
N PHE A 299 11.54 -0.27 -11.37
CA PHE A 299 10.29 -1.02 -11.58
C PHE A 299 10.33 -2.33 -10.79
N SER A 300 9.30 -2.56 -9.99
CA SER A 300 9.19 -3.69 -9.07
C SER A 300 8.10 -4.64 -9.53
N ASN A 301 6.84 -4.17 -9.55
CA ASN A 301 5.70 -4.96 -9.93
C ASN A 301 4.62 -4.10 -10.61
N TRP A 302 3.57 -4.76 -11.10
CA TRP A 302 2.37 -4.13 -11.63
C TRP A 302 1.14 -4.98 -11.32
N ASN A 303 -0.02 -4.34 -11.29
CA ASN A 303 -1.32 -5.02 -11.24
C ASN A 303 -2.32 -4.29 -12.16
N TYR A 304 -3.42 -4.95 -12.51
CA TYR A 304 -4.58 -4.25 -13.03
C TYR A 304 -5.19 -3.37 -11.94
N ALA A 305 -5.85 -2.29 -12.34
CA ALA A 305 -6.49 -1.36 -11.44
C ALA A 305 -7.87 -0.94 -11.96
N VAL A 306 -8.75 -0.57 -11.04
CA VAL A 306 -10.09 -0.05 -11.32
C VAL A 306 -10.28 1.29 -10.60
N CYS A 307 -10.94 2.22 -11.25
CA CYS A 307 -11.37 3.48 -10.65
C CYS A 307 -12.84 3.34 -10.24
N LYS A 308 -13.14 3.64 -8.98
CA LYS A 308 -14.50 3.57 -8.42
C LYS A 308 -14.92 4.94 -7.92
N SER A 309 -16.18 5.29 -8.10
CA SER A 309 -16.83 6.41 -7.42
C SER A 309 -18.05 5.86 -6.67
N PHE A 310 -18.28 6.36 -5.47
CA PHE A 310 -19.41 5.99 -4.62
C PHE A 310 -20.54 6.98 -4.87
N GLU A 311 -21.61 6.51 -5.50
CA GLU A 311 -22.84 7.30 -5.59
C GLU A 311 -23.49 7.37 -4.20
N GLY A 312 -24.34 8.38 -3.96
CA GLY A 312 -24.98 8.63 -2.66
C GLY A 312 -25.88 7.49 -2.13
N ASP A 313 -26.09 6.43 -2.90
CA ASP A 313 -26.77 5.20 -2.49
C ASP A 313 -25.82 4.07 -2.05
N ASN A 314 -24.52 4.37 -1.86
CA ASN A 314 -23.43 3.42 -1.60
C ASN A 314 -23.22 2.39 -2.73
N SER A 315 -23.76 2.61 -3.94
CA SER A 315 -23.34 1.84 -5.11
C SER A 315 -22.00 2.38 -5.64
N SER A 316 -21.06 1.48 -5.91
CA SER A 316 -19.80 1.84 -6.57
C SER A 316 -19.98 1.70 -8.09
N GLY A 317 -19.94 2.83 -8.81
CA GLY A 317 -19.83 2.80 -10.26
C GLY A 317 -18.37 2.58 -10.68
N ASN A 318 -18.10 1.61 -11.55
CA ASN A 318 -16.79 1.52 -12.20
C ASN A 318 -16.67 2.68 -13.19
N PHE A 319 -15.70 3.56 -12.90
CA PHE A 319 -15.44 4.80 -13.61
C PHE A 319 -14.27 4.66 -14.61
N GLY A 320 -13.46 3.61 -14.50
CA GLY A 320 -12.31 3.41 -15.38
C GLY A 320 -11.49 2.17 -15.04
N ASN A 321 -10.72 1.70 -16.02
CA ASN A 321 -9.76 0.60 -15.88
C ASN A 321 -8.35 1.12 -16.17
N GLY A 322 -7.35 0.56 -15.49
CA GLY A 322 -5.96 0.97 -15.67
C GLY A 322 -4.96 -0.06 -15.16
N TYR A 323 -3.73 0.39 -15.00
CA TYR A 323 -2.64 -0.34 -14.37
C TYR A 323 -2.19 0.38 -13.11
N ARG A 324 -1.89 -0.38 -12.07
CA ARG A 324 -0.99 0.04 -11.00
C ARG A 324 0.43 -0.37 -11.36
N ILE A 325 1.38 0.55 -11.21
CA ILE A 325 2.81 0.30 -11.41
C ILE A 325 3.57 0.74 -10.16
N ASP A 326 4.34 -0.17 -9.57
CA ASP A 326 5.09 0.07 -8.35
C ASP A 326 6.61 0.05 -8.60
N TYR A 327 7.31 0.93 -7.89
CA TYR A 327 8.76 1.04 -7.90
C TYR A 327 9.30 0.77 -6.49
N ALA A 328 10.38 0.00 -6.41
CA ALA A 328 11.03 -0.38 -5.16
C ALA A 328 12.56 -0.29 -5.28
N ARG A 329 13.25 -0.28 -4.14
CA ARG A 329 14.71 -0.35 -4.14
C ARG A 329 15.19 -1.74 -4.50
N THR A 330 16.38 -1.81 -5.09
CA THR A 330 17.14 -3.04 -5.20
C THR A 330 18.57 -2.76 -4.79
N ILE A 331 19.00 -3.41 -3.71
CA ILE A 331 20.29 -3.16 -3.08
C ILE A 331 21.16 -4.38 -3.29
N ASN A 332 22.30 -4.20 -3.99
CA ASN A 332 23.24 -5.28 -4.32
C ASN A 332 22.55 -6.49 -5.00
N GLY A 333 21.58 -6.24 -5.89
CA GLY A 333 20.83 -7.27 -6.60
C GLY A 333 19.68 -7.91 -5.83
N VAL A 334 19.43 -7.50 -4.58
CA VAL A 334 18.31 -7.97 -3.76
C VAL A 334 17.21 -6.91 -3.70
N PRO A 335 15.99 -7.21 -4.18
CA PRO A 335 14.88 -6.26 -4.13
C PRO A 335 14.34 -6.09 -2.72
N VAL A 336 13.81 -4.91 -2.41
CA VAL A 336 12.93 -4.72 -1.24
C VAL A 336 11.54 -5.23 -1.61
N THR A 337 11.03 -6.21 -0.87
CA THR A 337 9.71 -6.80 -1.12
C THR A 337 8.64 -5.81 -0.69
N GLN A 338 7.90 -5.29 -1.67
CA GLN A 338 6.71 -4.49 -1.43
C GLN A 338 5.54 -5.38 -1.04
N THR A 339 4.77 -4.91 -0.06
CA THR A 339 3.52 -5.53 0.37
C THR A 339 2.45 -4.45 0.50
N ILE A 340 1.19 -4.83 0.70
CA ILE A 340 0.10 -3.88 0.99
C ILE A 340 0.24 -3.17 2.34
N ALA A 341 1.14 -3.62 3.20
CA ALA A 341 1.35 -3.03 4.51
C ALA A 341 2.17 -1.75 4.37
N ASP A 342 1.61 -0.62 4.80
CA ASP A 342 2.27 0.69 4.75
C ASP A 342 3.37 0.83 5.83
N GLY A 343 3.37 -0.04 6.84
CA GLY A 343 4.23 0.10 8.02
C GLY A 343 3.78 1.25 8.91
N GLY A 344 4.52 1.51 9.99
CA GLY A 344 4.28 2.68 10.85
C GLY A 344 3.03 2.62 11.73
N ALA A 345 2.35 1.47 11.82
CA ALA A 345 1.20 1.30 12.70
C ALA A 345 1.60 1.38 14.18
N LEU A 346 0.63 1.73 15.02
CA LEU A 346 0.77 1.76 16.47
C LEU A 346 0.27 0.44 17.07
N GLU A 347 0.95 -0.06 18.10
CA GLU A 347 0.53 -1.28 18.83
C GLU A 347 -0.78 -1.08 19.60
N ASP A 348 -1.06 0.17 19.98
CA ASP A 348 -2.22 0.57 20.77
C ASP A 348 -2.65 1.99 20.36
N MET A 349 -3.96 2.26 20.44
CA MET A 349 -4.53 3.58 20.15
C MET A 349 -4.01 4.66 21.09
N ASP A 350 -3.64 4.28 22.32
CA ASP A 350 -3.06 5.18 23.33
C ASP A 350 -1.54 5.38 23.16
N SER A 351 -0.92 4.74 22.17
CA SER A 351 0.51 4.88 21.92
C SER A 351 0.85 6.29 21.46
N THR A 352 1.86 6.88 22.11
CA THR A 352 2.44 8.18 21.73
C THR A 352 3.75 8.00 20.96
N MET A 353 4.04 6.77 20.55
CA MET A 353 5.27 6.41 19.87
C MET A 353 5.30 7.03 18.48
N GLU A 354 6.41 7.68 18.16
CA GLU A 354 6.69 8.07 16.78
C GLU A 354 7.03 6.82 15.97
N THR A 355 6.40 6.69 14.81
CA THR A 355 6.53 5.53 13.94
C THR A 355 6.96 5.97 12.55
N TRP A 356 7.31 5.01 11.70
CA TRP A 356 7.80 5.30 10.37
C TRP A 356 7.27 4.29 9.35
N SER A 357 6.50 4.81 8.39
CA SER A 357 5.96 4.04 7.25
C SER A 357 7.07 3.67 6.25
N TYR A 358 6.84 2.65 5.44
CA TYR A 358 7.76 2.23 4.39
C TYR A 358 7.80 3.23 3.23
N GLU A 359 8.90 3.19 2.49
CA GLU A 359 9.02 3.92 1.22
C GLU A 359 8.12 3.29 0.16
N SER A 360 7.36 4.13 -0.52
CA SER A 360 6.50 3.70 -1.62
C SER A 360 6.56 4.68 -2.78
N LEU A 361 6.55 4.16 -4.00
CA LEU A 361 6.37 4.94 -5.21
C LEU A 361 5.46 4.15 -6.14
N CYS A 362 4.20 4.59 -6.25
CA CYS A 362 3.18 3.92 -7.04
C CYS A 362 2.47 4.89 -7.99
N PHE A 363 2.00 4.35 -9.10
CA PHE A 363 1.31 5.08 -10.15
C PHE A 363 0.07 4.33 -10.59
N TYR A 364 -1.01 5.05 -10.87
CA TYR A 364 -2.15 4.55 -11.62
C TYR A 364 -2.17 5.19 -13.01
N VAL A 365 -2.32 4.36 -14.04
CA VAL A 365 -2.16 4.76 -15.44
C VAL A 365 -3.26 4.16 -16.30
N ASP A 366 -3.86 4.97 -17.16
CA ASP A 366 -4.81 4.55 -18.18
C ASP A 366 -4.52 5.21 -19.55
N LYS A 367 -5.44 5.08 -20.51
CA LYS A 367 -5.34 5.70 -21.84
C LYS A 367 -5.09 7.21 -21.84
N ASP A 368 -5.46 7.94 -20.79
CA ASP A 368 -5.31 9.39 -20.68
C ASP A 368 -4.02 9.78 -19.92
N GLY A 369 -3.18 8.79 -19.58
CA GLY A 369 -1.85 8.96 -19.01
C GLY A 369 -1.79 8.57 -17.53
N ILE A 370 -0.96 9.29 -16.77
CA ILE A 370 -0.85 9.09 -15.32
C ILE A 370 -2.06 9.77 -14.65
N GLU A 371 -2.91 8.96 -14.05
CA GLU A 371 -4.12 9.38 -13.33
C GLU A 371 -3.83 9.70 -11.87
N SER A 372 -2.91 8.95 -11.27
CA SER A 372 -2.48 9.17 -9.88
C SER A 372 -1.03 8.76 -9.68
N MET A 373 -0.34 9.44 -8.75
CA MET A 373 0.98 9.06 -8.24
C MET A 373 1.03 9.33 -6.74
N THR A 374 1.58 8.37 -6.00
CA THR A 374 1.98 8.54 -4.61
C THR A 374 3.47 8.27 -4.48
N TYR A 375 4.19 9.18 -3.82
CA TYR A 375 5.57 8.98 -3.40
C TYR A 375 5.72 9.31 -1.92
N SER A 376 6.15 8.32 -1.14
CA SER A 376 6.21 8.44 0.31
C SER A 376 7.52 7.93 0.90
N ASN A 377 7.91 8.54 2.01
CA ASN A 377 8.94 8.07 2.95
C ASN A 377 10.28 7.65 2.35
N PRO A 378 10.92 8.51 1.54
CA PRO A 378 12.26 8.22 1.04
C PRO A 378 13.25 8.00 2.18
N TYR A 379 14.22 7.13 1.94
CA TYR A 379 15.34 6.91 2.87
C TYR A 379 16.69 6.90 2.17
N THR A 380 17.73 7.03 2.97
CA THR A 380 19.12 6.90 2.55
C THR A 380 19.68 5.55 2.99
N ILE A 381 20.53 4.96 2.16
CA ILE A 381 21.25 3.74 2.49
C ILE A 381 22.48 4.12 3.32
N GLY A 382 22.61 3.51 4.49
CA GLY A 382 23.73 3.67 5.40
C GLY A 382 24.78 2.56 5.25
N ASN A 383 25.49 2.30 6.34
CA ASN A 383 26.55 1.29 6.37
C ASN A 383 25.98 -0.14 6.39
N ILE A 384 26.75 -1.08 5.87
CA ILE A 384 26.57 -2.51 6.12
C ILE A 384 26.83 -2.77 7.61
N LYS A 385 25.86 -3.39 8.28
CA LYS A 385 25.93 -3.76 9.70
C LYS A 385 26.55 -5.14 9.90
N THR A 386 26.20 -6.06 9.00
CA THR A 386 26.73 -7.43 8.96
C THR A 386 26.81 -7.83 7.50
N GLU A 387 28.01 -8.19 7.03
CA GLU A 387 28.18 -8.67 5.66
C GLU A 387 27.79 -10.14 5.57
N ASN A 388 27.27 -10.58 4.42
CA ASN A 388 27.03 -12.00 4.11
C ASN A 388 26.34 -12.78 5.25
N LEU A 389 25.11 -12.40 5.59
CA LEU A 389 24.35 -12.97 6.70
C LEU A 389 24.26 -14.50 6.61
N ASN A 390 24.45 -15.16 7.75
CA ASN A 390 24.17 -16.58 7.90
C ASN A 390 22.66 -16.84 7.91
N LEU A 391 22.12 -17.24 6.77
CA LEU A 391 20.69 -17.51 6.60
C LEU A 391 20.32 -18.91 7.09
N LEU A 392 19.10 -19.05 7.61
CA LEU A 392 18.51 -20.36 7.85
C LEU A 392 18.37 -21.12 6.52
N SER A 393 18.48 -22.46 6.58
CA SER A 393 18.15 -23.29 5.42
C SER A 393 16.68 -23.13 5.07
N PHE A 394 16.34 -23.32 3.78
CA PHE A 394 14.96 -23.27 3.32
C PHE A 394 14.07 -24.23 4.11
N SER A 395 14.58 -25.42 4.44
CA SER A 395 13.86 -26.41 5.24
C SER A 395 13.54 -25.95 6.67
N GLU A 396 14.40 -25.13 7.28
CA GLU A 396 14.15 -24.56 8.61
C GLU A 396 13.08 -23.47 8.55
N VAL A 397 13.16 -22.59 7.54
CA VAL A 397 12.15 -21.55 7.31
C VAL A 397 10.78 -22.17 7.04
N MET A 398 10.69 -23.22 6.20
CA MET A 398 9.41 -23.85 5.90
C MET A 398 8.76 -24.50 7.13
N LYS A 399 9.56 -25.09 8.05
CA LYS A 399 9.03 -25.59 9.33
C LYS A 399 8.43 -24.47 10.19
N ILE A 400 9.04 -23.28 10.17
CA ILE A 400 8.51 -22.11 10.87
C ILE A 400 7.23 -21.64 10.20
N TYR A 401 7.25 -21.46 8.88
CA TYR A 401 6.09 -21.07 8.08
C TYR A 401 4.88 -21.96 8.35
N GLU A 402 5.02 -23.27 8.19
CA GLU A 402 3.93 -24.24 8.37
C GLU A 402 3.33 -24.18 9.76
N LYS A 403 4.18 -24.06 10.79
CA LYS A 403 3.72 -23.92 12.17
C LYS A 403 3.05 -22.57 12.40
N MET A 404 3.67 -21.48 11.95
CA MET A 404 3.25 -20.12 12.31
C MET A 404 2.01 -19.69 11.55
N MET A 405 1.77 -20.17 10.32
CA MET A 405 0.50 -19.94 9.63
C MET A 405 -0.71 -20.45 10.43
N VAL A 406 -0.56 -21.56 11.15
CA VAL A 406 -1.62 -22.07 12.03
C VAL A 406 -1.71 -21.23 13.31
N VAL A 407 -0.58 -20.94 13.94
CA VAL A 407 -0.53 -20.23 15.24
C VAL A 407 -1.05 -18.80 15.13
N THR A 408 -0.63 -18.02 14.12
CA THR A 408 -1.01 -16.61 13.99
C THR A 408 -2.47 -16.41 13.59
N ASN A 409 -3.12 -17.45 13.06
CA ASN A 409 -4.51 -17.42 12.62
C ASN A 409 -5.48 -18.13 13.56
N ALA A 410 -4.99 -18.70 14.67
CA ALA A 410 -5.81 -19.49 15.59
C ALA A 410 -6.98 -18.67 16.19
N ASP A 411 -6.76 -17.38 16.49
CA ASP A 411 -7.78 -16.52 17.07
C ASP A 411 -8.91 -16.18 16.09
N ASN A 412 -8.64 -16.16 14.78
CA ASN A 412 -9.68 -15.94 13.76
C ASN A 412 -10.75 -17.05 13.81
N MET A 413 -10.39 -18.25 14.24
CA MET A 413 -11.31 -19.39 14.37
C MET A 413 -12.37 -19.20 15.47
N GLN A 414 -12.27 -18.14 16.29
CA GLN A 414 -13.33 -17.74 17.22
C GLN A 414 -14.52 -17.10 16.50
N TYR A 415 -14.29 -16.51 15.32
CA TYR A 415 -15.28 -15.73 14.57
C TYR A 415 -15.65 -16.39 13.23
N GLU A 416 -14.77 -17.25 12.72
CA GLU A 416 -14.91 -17.90 11.42
C GLU A 416 -15.27 -19.38 11.55
N ASN A 417 -16.09 -19.84 10.62
CA ASN A 417 -16.41 -21.25 10.47
C ASN A 417 -15.26 -22.02 9.81
N SER A 418 -14.60 -21.39 8.82
CA SER A 418 -13.46 -21.96 8.11
C SER A 418 -12.59 -20.84 7.53
N ARG A 419 -11.30 -21.15 7.33
CA ARG A 419 -10.33 -20.31 6.62
C ARG A 419 -9.39 -21.17 5.80
N VAL A 420 -9.22 -20.82 4.53
CA VAL A 420 -8.36 -21.53 3.58
C VAL A 420 -7.38 -20.55 2.96
N TYR A 421 -6.10 -20.81 3.15
CA TYR A 421 -5.02 -20.15 2.43
C TYR A 421 -4.59 -21.01 1.24
N ASN A 422 -4.41 -20.39 0.08
CA ASN A 422 -3.75 -20.99 -1.07
C ASN A 422 -2.55 -20.14 -1.44
N ILE A 423 -1.36 -20.58 -1.03
CA ILE A 423 -0.08 -19.89 -1.24
C ILE A 423 0.55 -20.38 -2.54
N ASP A 424 0.83 -19.44 -3.44
CA ASP A 424 1.34 -19.70 -4.80
C ASP A 424 2.68 -19.01 -5.11
N ARG A 425 3.16 -18.16 -4.19
CA ARG A 425 4.42 -17.44 -4.35
C ARG A 425 5.12 -17.21 -3.01
N ILE A 426 6.39 -17.62 -2.92
CA ILE A 426 7.27 -17.45 -1.76
C ILE A 426 8.50 -16.66 -2.20
N VAL A 427 8.75 -15.50 -1.58
CA VAL A 427 9.77 -14.55 -2.04
C VAL A 427 10.80 -14.30 -0.95
N LEU A 428 12.09 -14.42 -1.30
CA LEU A 428 13.19 -13.90 -0.50
C LEU A 428 13.56 -12.49 -1.00
N GLY A 429 13.44 -11.50 -0.13
CA GLY A 429 13.83 -10.11 -0.42
C GLY A 429 14.18 -9.35 0.85
N TYR A 430 14.41 -8.05 0.73
CA TYR A 430 14.60 -7.19 1.90
C TYR A 430 13.26 -6.69 2.43
N ALA A 431 13.18 -6.58 3.76
CA ALA A 431 12.24 -5.69 4.44
C ALA A 431 13.01 -4.78 5.38
N ARG A 432 12.48 -3.57 5.60
CA ARG A 432 13.00 -2.68 6.64
C ARG A 432 12.37 -3.10 7.96
N ILE A 433 13.20 -3.32 8.97
CA ILE A 433 12.75 -3.36 10.36
C ILE A 433 13.35 -2.20 11.15
N TYR A 434 12.69 -1.78 12.22
CA TYR A 434 13.20 -0.71 13.07
C TYR A 434 12.72 -0.89 14.51
N GLU A 435 13.28 -0.11 15.44
CA GLU A 435 12.87 -0.11 16.84
C GLU A 435 12.39 1.30 17.21
N PRO A 436 11.10 1.60 17.01
CA PRO A 436 10.58 2.96 17.19
C PRO A 436 10.78 3.50 18.61
N SER A 437 10.84 2.63 19.62
CA SER A 437 11.11 3.05 21.02
C SER A 437 12.54 3.57 21.24
N THR A 438 13.47 3.28 20.33
CA THR A 438 14.88 3.68 20.41
C THR A 438 15.19 4.79 19.41
N ASP A 439 14.77 4.63 18.16
CA ASP A 439 14.91 5.62 17.09
C ASP A 439 13.89 5.32 15.99
N ALA A 440 12.91 6.22 15.80
CA ALA A 440 11.84 6.06 14.83
C ALA A 440 12.30 6.33 13.38
N HIS A 441 13.46 6.96 13.16
CA HIS A 441 13.89 7.38 11.83
C HIS A 441 15.08 6.58 11.29
N THR A 442 15.56 5.59 12.04
CA THR A 442 16.59 4.66 11.55
C THR A 442 16.10 3.23 11.61
N GLY A 443 16.47 2.46 10.60
CA GLY A 443 16.08 1.07 10.46
C GLY A 443 17.20 0.23 9.87
N ILE A 444 16.90 -1.05 9.66
CA ILE A 444 17.82 -2.01 9.05
C ILE A 444 17.04 -2.80 8.00
N LEU A 445 17.59 -2.85 6.79
CA LEU A 445 17.16 -3.79 5.76
C LEU A 445 17.72 -5.17 6.09
N ILE A 446 16.83 -6.15 6.25
CA ILE A 446 17.17 -7.54 6.54
C ILE A 446 16.48 -8.48 5.54
N PRO A 447 17.10 -9.63 5.20
CA PRO A 447 16.45 -10.62 4.35
C PRO A 447 15.26 -11.24 5.07
N VAL A 448 14.14 -11.31 4.38
CA VAL A 448 12.90 -11.92 4.87
C VAL A 448 12.27 -12.80 3.80
N TRP A 449 11.50 -13.78 4.26
CA TRP A 449 10.63 -14.59 3.44
C TRP A 449 9.18 -14.11 3.55
N ASP A 450 8.56 -13.82 2.41
CA ASP A 450 7.15 -13.46 2.30
C ASP A 450 6.35 -14.53 1.57
N PHE A 451 5.10 -14.71 1.99
CA PHE A 451 4.21 -15.76 1.50
C PHE A 451 2.93 -15.14 0.94
N PHE A 452 2.76 -15.20 -0.37
CA PHE A 452 1.66 -14.58 -1.11
C PHE A 452 0.73 -15.62 -1.72
N GLY A 453 -0.51 -15.22 -1.97
CA GLY A 453 -1.49 -16.04 -2.67
C GLY A 453 -2.91 -15.53 -2.45
N SER A 454 -3.80 -16.40 -1.97
CA SER A 454 -5.18 -16.04 -1.65
C SER A 454 -5.63 -16.59 -0.31
N MET A 455 -6.63 -15.93 0.27
CA MET A 455 -7.28 -16.34 1.50
C MET A 455 -8.79 -16.30 1.32
N THR A 456 -9.46 -17.38 1.68
CA THR A 456 -10.92 -17.45 1.74
C THR A 456 -11.34 -17.76 3.17
N SER A 457 -12.25 -16.97 3.73
CA SER A 457 -12.84 -17.20 5.05
C SER A 457 -14.36 -17.34 4.93
N GLU A 458 -14.95 -18.27 5.67
CA GLU A 458 -16.39 -18.39 5.82
C GLU A 458 -16.82 -18.03 7.25
N SER A 459 -17.86 -17.21 7.37
CA SER A 459 -18.43 -16.78 8.65
C SER A 459 -19.95 -16.83 8.62
N GLU A 460 -20.60 -16.82 9.78
CA GLU A 460 -22.05 -16.69 9.89
C GLU A 460 -22.44 -15.25 10.26
N TYR A 461 -23.30 -14.66 9.45
CA TYR A 461 -23.88 -13.34 9.72
C TYR A 461 -25.40 -13.39 9.49
N ASN A 462 -26.19 -12.97 10.48
CA ASN A 462 -27.66 -13.02 10.45
C ASN A 462 -28.27 -14.40 10.09
N GLY A 463 -27.55 -15.50 10.38
CA GLY A 463 -27.98 -16.86 10.04
C GLY A 463 -27.76 -17.27 8.59
N GLU A 464 -27.05 -16.45 7.81
CA GLU A 464 -26.56 -16.78 6.47
C GLU A 464 -25.04 -16.97 6.52
N THR A 465 -24.52 -17.92 5.73
CA THR A 465 -23.08 -18.10 5.55
C THR A 465 -22.58 -17.09 4.55
N GLU A 466 -21.63 -16.26 4.98
CA GLU A 466 -20.91 -15.34 4.11
C GLU A 466 -19.52 -15.90 3.82
N SER A 467 -19.08 -15.80 2.58
CA SER A 467 -17.74 -16.20 2.14
C SER A 467 -17.02 -14.96 1.60
N ASN A 468 -15.85 -14.68 2.17
CA ASN A 468 -15.00 -13.56 1.79
C ASN A 468 -13.69 -14.11 1.25
N THR A 469 -13.25 -13.59 0.11
CA THR A 469 -11.99 -14.01 -0.52
C THR A 469 -11.12 -12.80 -0.83
N SER A 470 -9.89 -12.80 -0.31
CA SER A 470 -8.81 -11.87 -0.67
C SER A 470 -7.88 -12.52 -1.69
N LYS A 471 -7.50 -11.74 -2.72
CA LYS A 471 -6.58 -12.14 -3.80
C LYS A 471 -5.61 -11.01 -4.16
N ASP A 472 -5.30 -10.14 -3.21
CA ASP A 472 -4.31 -9.09 -3.48
C ASP A 472 -2.93 -9.72 -3.69
N PRO A 473 -2.30 -9.53 -4.86
CA PRO A 473 -1.02 -10.17 -5.17
C PRO A 473 0.15 -9.70 -4.30
N ASN A 474 -0.01 -8.58 -3.59
CA ASN A 474 0.98 -7.99 -2.69
C ASN A 474 0.61 -8.19 -1.20
N GLU A 475 -0.44 -8.96 -0.88
CA GLU A 475 -0.74 -9.36 0.51
C GLU A 475 0.20 -10.49 0.95
N SER A 476 1.14 -10.17 1.84
CA SER A 476 1.99 -11.17 2.50
C SER A 476 1.27 -11.69 3.74
N PHE A 477 0.87 -12.96 3.72
CA PHE A 477 0.14 -13.58 4.83
C PHE A 477 1.04 -13.96 6.02
N LEU A 478 2.35 -14.00 5.79
CA LEU A 478 3.36 -14.18 6.83
C LEU A 478 4.68 -13.59 6.34
N THR A 479 5.41 -12.90 7.21
CA THR A 479 6.80 -12.49 6.94
C THR A 479 7.71 -13.11 7.98
N ILE A 480 8.74 -13.84 7.52
CA ILE A 480 9.71 -14.51 8.40
C ILE A 480 11.09 -13.92 8.18
N ASN A 481 11.78 -13.55 9.26
CA ASN A 481 13.18 -13.18 9.22
C ASN A 481 14.05 -14.36 8.75
N ALA A 482 14.77 -14.19 7.64
CA ALA A 482 15.54 -15.27 7.02
C ALA A 482 16.81 -15.65 7.81
N VAL A 483 17.27 -14.81 8.73
CA VAL A 483 18.46 -15.06 9.54
C VAL A 483 18.13 -15.92 10.76
N ASP A 484 16.97 -15.67 11.36
CA ASP A 484 16.75 -16.06 12.74
C ASP A 484 15.36 -16.64 13.03
N GLY A 485 14.48 -16.65 12.02
CA GLY A 485 13.18 -17.30 12.07
C GLY A 485 12.10 -16.55 12.85
N SER A 486 12.36 -15.33 13.32
CA SER A 486 11.32 -14.49 13.94
C SER A 486 10.24 -14.10 12.93
N ILE A 487 9.01 -13.91 13.42
CA ILE A 487 7.90 -13.39 12.62
C ILE A 487 7.92 -11.87 12.72
N ILE A 488 7.79 -11.21 11.58
CA ILE A 488 7.78 -9.76 11.48
C ILE A 488 6.34 -9.32 11.20
N ASP A 489 5.83 -8.41 12.02
CA ASP A 489 4.59 -7.72 11.69
C ASP A 489 4.91 -6.57 10.72
N ARG A 490 4.47 -6.71 9.48
CA ARG A 490 4.73 -5.71 8.43
C ARG A 490 4.09 -4.37 8.74
N ASN A 491 2.95 -4.32 9.43
CA ASN A 491 2.27 -3.07 9.77
C ASN A 491 3.03 -2.30 10.85
N LEU A 492 3.59 -3.00 11.85
CA LEU A 492 4.40 -2.37 12.90
C LEU A 492 5.84 -2.08 12.43
N GLY A 493 6.41 -3.00 11.65
CA GLY A 493 7.77 -2.94 11.11
C GLY A 493 8.85 -3.58 11.99
N TYR A 494 8.51 -4.59 12.79
CA TYR A 494 9.46 -5.42 13.56
C TYR A 494 8.89 -6.79 13.97
#